data_AF-A0A7C3V835-F1
#
_entry.id   AF-A0A7C3V835-F1
#
_cell.length_a   1.000
_cell.length_b   1.000
_cell.length_c   1.000
_cell.angle_alpha   90.00
_cell.angle_beta   90.00
_cell.angle_gamma   90.00
#
_symmetry.space_group_name_H-M   'P 1'
#
loop_
_entity.id
_entity.type
_entity.pdbx_description
1 polymer ?
#
loop_
_entity_poly.entity_id
_entity_poly.type
_entity_poly.pdbx_seq_one_letter_code
_entity_poly.pdbx_strand_id
1 'polypeptide(L)' 'MTKNIDIRVEYLTRVEGHGTIVVNVRNGILQECRLDIIESPRFFEGMLRNRSIFE' A
#
# COMPACT_ATOMS: atom_id res chain seq x y z
N MET A 1 -23.08 11.70 -18.71
CA MET A 1 -22.84 10.27 -18.43
C MET A 1 -21.72 10.15 -17.40
N THR A 2 -21.91 9.37 -16.35
CA THR A 2 -20.87 9.05 -15.37
C THR A 2 -19.87 8.07 -15.98
N LYS A 3 -18.57 8.35 -15.85
CA LYS A 3 -17.52 7.51 -16.43
C LYS A 3 -17.15 6.37 -15.48
N ASN A 4 -16.77 5.24 -16.08
CA ASN A 4 -16.05 4.17 -15.38
C ASN A 4 -14.56 4.49 -15.43
N ILE A 5 -13.88 4.29 -14.31
CA ILE A 5 -12.45 4.59 -14.16
C ILE A 5 -11.79 3.37 -13.52
N ASP A 6 -10.65 2.97 -14.08
CA ASP A 6 -9.76 1.95 -13.53
C ASP A 6 -8.37 2.54 -13.44
N ILE A 7 -7.89 2.77 -12.22
CA ILE A 7 -6.55 3.30 -11.95
C ILE A 7 -5.79 2.26 -11.16
N ARG A 8 -4.65 1.85 -11.71
CA ARG A 8 -3.64 1.07 -11.01
C ARG A 8 -2.29 1.72 -11.26
N VAL A 9 -1.67 2.21 -10.20
CA VAL A 9 -0.32 2.78 -10.27
C VAL A 9 0.59 1.90 -9.45
N GLU A 10 1.39 1.11 -10.15
CA GLU A 10 2.46 0.29 -9.57
C GLU A 10 3.69 1.16 -9.33
N TYR A 11 4.43 0.88 -8.26
CA TYR A 11 5.58 1.67 -7.83
C TYR A 11 5.24 3.16 -7.68
N LEU A 12 4.24 3.45 -6.83
CA LEU A 12 3.81 4.80 -6.53
C LEU A 12 5.01 5.65 -6.10
N THR A 13 5.17 6.83 -6.71
CA THR A 13 6.31 7.72 -6.43
C THR A 13 5.98 8.72 -5.33
N ARG A 14 7.02 9.34 -4.76
CA ARG A 14 6.92 10.34 -3.67
C ARG A 14 6.24 9.81 -2.40
N VAL A 15 6.42 8.52 -2.13
CA VAL A 15 6.12 7.85 -0.87
C VAL A 15 7.39 7.17 -0.36
N GLU A 16 7.46 6.92 0.95
CA GLU A 16 8.47 6.04 1.53
C GLU A 16 8.08 4.57 1.31
N GLY A 17 9.05 3.68 1.16
CA GLY A 17 8.82 2.27 0.87
C GLY A 17 8.28 2.00 -0.55
N HIS A 18 7.65 0.84 -0.72
CA HIS A 18 7.03 0.45 -1.98
C HIS A 18 5.52 0.30 -1.81
N GLY A 19 4.77 0.90 -2.73
CA GLY A 19 3.32 0.84 -2.71
C GLY A 19 2.70 0.77 -4.10
N THR A 20 1.53 0.14 -4.17
CA THR A 20 0.63 0.18 -5.33
C THR A 20 -0.71 0.74 -4.89
N ILE A 21 -1.26 1.69 -5.65
CA ILE A 21 -2.61 2.22 -5.40
C ILE A 21 -3.57 1.71 -6.46
N VAL A 22 -4.75 1.24 -6.03
CA VAL A 22 -5.85 0.78 -6.89
C VAL A 22 -7.09 1.61 -6.58
N VAL A 23 -7.66 2.24 -7.62
CA VAL A 23 -8.89 3.03 -7.54
C VAL A 23 -9.80 2.66 -8.70
N ASN A 24 -10.98 2.12 -8.37
CA ASN A 24 -11.98 1.72 -9.36
C ASN A 24 -13.30 2.46 -9.12
N VAL A 25 -13.82 3.09 -10.17
CA VAL A 25 -15.10 3.82 -10.16
C VAL A 25 -16.02 3.21 -11.21
N ARG A 26 -17.28 2.97 -10.84
CA ARG A 26 -18.32 2.49 -11.75
C ARG A 26 -19.55 3.36 -11.63
N ASN A 27 -20.05 3.89 -12.75
CA ASN A 27 -21.18 4.81 -12.79
C ASN A 27 -21.04 5.99 -11.81
N GLY A 28 -19.82 6.51 -11.65
CA GLY A 28 -19.54 7.61 -10.72
C GLY A 28 -19.48 7.20 -9.24
N ILE A 29 -19.62 5.92 -8.92
CA ILE A 29 -19.54 5.38 -7.56
C ILE A 29 -18.17 4.73 -7.35
N LEU A 30 -17.45 5.13 -6.31
CA LEU A 30 -16.20 4.50 -5.89
C LEU A 30 -16.50 3.08 -5.39
N GLN A 31 -15.95 2.07 -6.06
CA GLN A 31 -16.12 0.66 -5.71
C GLN A 31 -14.92 0.13 -4.94
N GLU A 32 -13.72 0.61 -5.27
CA GLU A 32 -12.48 0.14 -4.65
C GLU A 32 -11.50 1.30 -4.50
N CYS A 33 -10.90 1.38 -3.31
CA CYS A 33 -9.78 2.26 -3.00
C CYS A 33 -8.90 1.52 -2.01
N ARG A 34 -7.74 1.05 -2.46
CA ARG A 34 -6.76 0.41 -1.58
C ARG A 34 -5.34 0.84 -1.89
N LEU A 35 -4.53 0.81 -0.85
CA LEU A 35 -3.08 0.96 -0.93
C LEU A 35 -2.45 -0.36 -0.52
N ASP A 36 -1.80 -1.01 -1.47
CA ASP A 36 -1.03 -2.23 -1.26
C ASP A 36 0.39 -1.82 -0.86
N ILE A 37 0.77 -2.03 0.40
CA ILE A 37 2.13 -1.84 0.89
C ILE A 37 2.91 -3.14 0.67
N ILE A 38 3.98 -3.05 -0.12
CA ILE A 38 4.77 -4.20 -0.52
C ILE A 38 6.13 -4.06 0.14
N GLU A 39 6.39 -4.88 1.15
CA GLU A 39 7.69 -4.91 1.82
C GLU A 39 8.25 -6.32 1.81
N SER A 40 9.56 -6.43 1.60
CA SER A 40 10.26 -7.67 1.87
C SER A 40 10.21 -7.95 3.38
N PRO A 41 10.19 -9.22 3.82
CA PRO A 41 10.24 -9.55 5.24
C PRO A 41 11.51 -8.98 5.87
N ARG A 42 11.38 -7.93 6.69
CA ARG A 42 12.52 -7.28 7.35
C ARG A 42 12.91 -7.92 8.68
N PHE A 43 12.06 -8.81 9.21
CA PHE A 43 12.27 -9.61 10.43
C PHE A 43 12.63 -8.85 11.71
N PHE A 44 12.41 -7.52 11.77
CA PHE A 44 12.76 -6.71 12.93
C PHE A 44 12.17 -7.26 14.25
N GLU A 45 10.90 -7.68 14.24
CA GLU A 45 10.25 -8.26 15.42
C GLU A 45 10.97 -9.52 15.93
N GLY A 46 11.50 -10.34 15.02
CA GLY A 46 12.29 -11.53 15.36
C GLY A 46 13.66 -11.15 15.91
N MET A 47 14.33 -10.19 15.29
CA MET A 47 15.64 -9.68 15.71
C MET A 47 15.61 -9.00 17.08
N LEU A 48 14.46 -8.45 17.49
CA LEU A 48 14.29 -7.76 18.77
C LEU A 48 13.88 -8.67 19.93
N ARG A 49 13.64 -9.96 19.70
CA ARG A 49 13.32 -10.89 20.81
C ARG A 49 14.48 -10.99 21.79
N ASN A 50 14.18 -10.94 23.09
CA ASN A 50 15.13 -11.02 24.21
C ASN A 50 16.19 -9.90 24.24
N ARG A 51 16.02 -8.85 23.45
CA ARG A 51 16.86 -7.65 23.46
C ARG A 51 16.37 -6.66 24.51
N SER A 52 17.28 -5.81 24.98
CA SER A 52 16.91 -4.76 25.94
C SER A 52 16.13 -3.67 25.22
N ILE A 53 15.15 -3.06 25.89
CA ILE A 53 14.48 -1.86 25.37
C ILE A 53 15.38 -0.62 25.37
N PHE A 54 16.57 -0.70 25.98
CA PHE A 54 17.57 0.36 26.07
C PHE A 54 18.76 0.18 25.12
N GLU A 55 18.70 -0.80 24.21
CA GLU A 55 19.66 -0.89 23.10
C GLU A 55 19.50 0.25 22.09
#